data_AF-A0A7S2CJX6-F1
#
_entry.id   AF-A0A7S2CJX6-F1
#
_cell.length_a   1.000
_cell.length_b   1.000
_cell.length_c   1.000
_cell.angle_alpha   90.00
_cell.angle_beta   90.00
_cell.angle_gamma   90.00
#
_symmetry.space_group_name_H-M   'P 1'
#
loop_
_entity.id
_entity.type
_entity.pdbx_description
1 polymer ?
#
loop_
_entity_poly.entity_id
_entity_poly.type
_entity_poly.pdbx_seq_one_letter_code
_entity_poly.pdbx_strand_id
1 'polypeptide(L)'
;TVQLRLALPQANGSAITDCRLRLLALSAGSPHGWQDFATVWAGQCQVSKVPREREEGADLMEPWQHFWDYTILDFEPGAQYRFMFACTNGVGESAWSDPSEPVVTSPHMP
;
A
#
# COMPACT_ATOMS: atom_id res chain seq x y z
N THR A 1 8.90 -0.80 -13.49
CA THR A 1 8.09 -1.48 -12.45
C THR A 1 8.16 -0.63 -11.19
N VAL A 2 7.15 -0.71 -10.33
CA VAL A 2 7.08 0.02 -9.05
C VAL A 2 6.87 -1.01 -7.94
N GLN A 3 7.67 -0.92 -6.87
CA GLN A 3 7.51 -1.76 -5.69
C GLN A 3 6.81 -0.97 -4.58
N LEU A 4 5.71 -1.52 -4.08
CA LEU A 4 4.99 -0.98 -2.94
C LEU A 4 5.18 -1.88 -1.73
N ARG A 5 5.40 -1.27 -0.57
CA ARG A 5 5.39 -1.93 0.73
C ARG A 5 4.23 -1.36 1.55
N LEU A 6 3.18 -2.15 1.71
CA LEU A 6 1.95 -1.76 2.41
C LEU A 6 2.08 -2.10 3.89
N ALA A 7 2.11 -1.09 4.77
CA ALA A 7 2.07 -1.30 6.21
C ALA A 7 0.65 -1.67 6.65
N LEU A 8 0.42 -2.96 6.91
CA LEU A 8 -0.93 -3.42 7.19
C LEU A 8 -1.49 -2.81 8.49
N PRO A 9 -2.77 -2.42 8.51
CA PRO A 9 -3.41 -1.98 9.74
C PRO A 9 -3.43 -3.12 10.76
N GLN A 10 -3.59 -2.78 12.04
CA GLN A 10 -3.71 -3.78 13.09
C GLN A 10 -4.97 -4.61 12.86
N ALA A 11 -4.78 -5.92 12.67
CA ALA A 11 -5.87 -6.86 12.57
C ALA A 11 -6.47 -7.10 13.96
N ASN A 12 -7.79 -7.01 14.08
CA ASN A 12 -8.55 -7.33 15.30
C ASN A 12 -8.69 -8.85 15.53
N GLY A 13 -7.62 -9.61 15.29
CA GLY A 13 -7.61 -11.08 15.30
C GLY A 13 -8.14 -11.73 14.01
N SER A 14 -8.76 -10.96 13.10
CA SER A 14 -9.16 -11.44 11.77
C SER A 14 -8.13 -11.09 10.72
N ALA A 15 -7.62 -12.09 10.00
CA ALA A 15 -6.63 -11.90 8.94
C ALA A 15 -7.16 -11.00 7.82
N ILE A 16 -6.29 -10.12 7.33
CA ILE A 16 -6.57 -9.27 6.17
C ILE A 16 -6.67 -10.15 4.93
N THR A 17 -7.75 -9.98 4.17
CA THR A 17 -8.06 -10.76 2.95
C THR A 17 -7.54 -10.07 1.71
N ASP A 18 -7.68 -8.75 1.67
CA ASP A 18 -7.34 -7.90 0.53
C ASP A 18 -7.03 -6.47 0.97
N CYS A 19 -6.31 -5.75 0.12
CA CYS A 19 -6.12 -4.31 0.22
C CYS A 19 -6.41 -3.66 -1.13
N ARG A 20 -7.34 -2.70 -1.14
CA ARG A 20 -7.64 -1.87 -2.31
C ARG A 20 -6.62 -0.74 -2.41
N LEU A 21 -6.09 -0.54 -3.60
CA LEU A 21 -5.15 0.51 -3.94
C LEU A 21 -5.86 1.61 -4.73
N ARG A 22 -5.53 2.85 -4.39
CA ARG A 22 -5.81 4.02 -5.21
C ARG A 22 -4.51 4.64 -5.68
N LEU A 23 -4.55 5.19 -6.88
CA LEU A 23 -3.44 5.91 -7.48
C LEU A 23 -3.83 7.37 -7.76
N LEU A 24 -2.87 8.26 -7.66
CA LEU A 24 -2.97 9.63 -8.13
C LEU A 24 -1.79 9.90 -9.05
N ALA A 25 -2.07 10.13 -10.34
CA ALA A 25 -1.06 10.56 -11.30
C ALA A 25 -0.84 12.08 -11.19
N LEU A 26 0.41 12.50 -11.17
CA LEU A 26 0.80 13.92 -11.05
C LEU A 26 1.28 14.52 -12.38
N SER A 27 1.16 13.78 -13.49
CA SER A 27 1.54 14.24 -14.82
C SER A 27 0.53 15.24 -15.41
N ALA A 28 1.04 16.16 -16.22
CA ALA A 28 0.21 17.13 -16.94
C ALA A 28 -0.69 16.38 -17.95
N GLY A 29 -2.00 16.39 -17.72
CA GLY A 29 -3.00 15.73 -18.57
C GLY A 29 -3.68 14.51 -17.93
N SER A 30 -3.22 14.04 -16.77
CA SER A 30 -3.93 12.99 -16.03
C SER A 30 -5.14 13.53 -15.28
N PRO A 31 -6.16 12.68 -14.98
CA PRO A 31 -7.31 13.09 -14.21
C PRO A 31 -6.88 13.63 -12.84
N HIS A 32 -7.37 14.81 -12.48
CA HIS A 32 -7.15 15.38 -11.17
C HIS A 32 -8.00 14.60 -10.15
N GLY A 33 -7.38 13.65 -9.44
CA GLY A 33 -8.03 12.94 -8.35
C GLY A 33 -7.53 11.52 -8.14
N TRP A 34 -7.85 10.98 -6.96
CA TRP A 34 -7.59 9.58 -6.62
C TRP A 34 -8.48 8.66 -7.45
N GLN A 35 -7.86 7.66 -8.08
CA GLN A 35 -8.55 6.66 -8.89
C GLN A 35 -8.36 5.28 -8.28
N ASP A 36 -9.42 4.48 -8.28
CA ASP A 36 -9.32 3.06 -7.93
C ASP A 36 -8.40 2.38 -8.92
N PHE A 37 -7.36 1.71 -8.40
CA PHE A 37 -6.29 1.16 -9.21
C PHE A 37 -6.34 -0.36 -9.29
N ALA A 38 -6.24 -1.02 -8.14
CA ALA A 38 -6.10 -2.46 -8.06
C ALA A 38 -6.57 -2.96 -6.69
N THR A 39 -6.86 -4.25 -6.62
CA THR A 39 -7.04 -4.96 -5.35
C THR A 39 -5.94 -5.98 -5.22
N VAL A 40 -5.14 -5.86 -4.16
CA VAL A 40 -4.09 -6.81 -3.80
C VAL A 40 -4.69 -7.83 -2.86
N TRP A 41 -4.70 -9.09 -3.26
CA TRP A 41 -5.18 -10.19 -2.41
C TRP A 41 -4.03 -10.78 -1.61
N ALA A 42 -4.31 -11.32 -0.43
CA ALA A 42 -3.28 -11.89 0.47
C ALA A 42 -2.37 -12.94 -0.20
N GLY A 43 -2.88 -13.66 -1.21
CA GLY A 43 -2.11 -14.66 -1.97
C GLY A 43 -1.22 -14.09 -3.09
N GLN A 44 -1.25 -12.77 -3.35
CA GLN A 44 -0.53 -12.12 -4.45
C GLN A 44 0.68 -11.30 -4.01
N CYS A 45 0.91 -11.19 -2.70
CA CYS A 45 1.97 -10.38 -2.11
C CYS A 45 2.90 -11.22 -1.25
N GLN A 46 4.16 -10.81 -1.18
CA GLN A 46 5.07 -11.36 -0.19
C GLN A 46 4.76 -10.72 1.17
N VAL A 47 4.63 -11.54 2.21
CA VAL A 47 4.42 -11.06 3.58
C VAL A 47 5.76 -10.89 4.27
N SER A 48 5.99 -9.72 4.84
CA SER A 48 7.14 -9.46 5.71
C SER A 48 6.69 -8.86 7.04
N LYS A 49 7.55 -8.92 8.05
CA LYS A 49 7.28 -8.33 9.37
C LYS A 49 8.54 -7.70 9.94
N VAL A 50 8.38 -6.60 10.65
CA VAL A 50 9.48 -5.95 11.39
C VAL A 50 9.04 -5.74 12.85
N PRO A 51 9.97 -5.76 13.81
CA PRO A 51 9.64 -5.39 15.18
C PRO A 51 9.10 -3.97 15.21
N ARG A 52 7.99 -3.73 15.92
CA ARG A 52 7.56 -2.37 16.22
C ARG A 52 8.53 -1.76 17.23
N GLU A 53 8.83 -0.47 17.06
CA GLU A 53 9.53 0.27 18.09
C GLU A 53 8.71 0.22 19.38
N ARG A 54 9.36 -0.11 20.50
CA ARG A 54 8.67 -0.18 21.78
C ARG A 54 8.36 1.23 22.24
N GLU A 55 7.09 1.61 22.17
CA GLU A 55 6.58 2.70 22.98
C GLU A 55 6.37 2.19 24.42
N GLU A 56 6.78 2.98 25.42
CA GLU A 56 6.54 2.66 26.83
C GLU A 56 5.03 2.52 27.06
N GLY A 57 4.56 1.31 27.41
CA GLY A 57 3.14 0.99 27.63
C GLY A 57 2.47 0.12 26.55
N ALA A 58 3.21 -0.35 25.54
CA ALA A 58 2.68 -1.15 24.43
C ALA A 58 2.46 -2.66 24.73
N ASP A 59 2.42 -3.09 25.99
CA ASP A 59 2.39 -4.52 26.39
C ASP A 59 1.14 -5.29 25.91
N LEU A 60 0.10 -4.59 25.42
CA LEU A 60 -1.12 -5.18 24.87
C LEU A 60 -1.17 -5.18 23.34
N MET A 61 -0.16 -4.64 22.64
CA MET A 61 -0.13 -4.57 21.18
C MET A 61 0.73 -5.69 20.59
N GLU A 62 0.40 -6.13 19.38
CA GLU A 62 1.25 -7.10 18.68
C GLU A 62 2.64 -6.49 18.43
N PRO A 63 3.73 -7.19 18.78
CA PRO A 63 5.08 -6.63 18.73
C PRO A 63 5.62 -6.50 17.29
N TRP A 64 4.86 -6.94 16.28
CA TRP A 64 5.26 -6.98 14.89
C TRP A 64 4.37 -6.06 14.04
N GLN A 65 5.00 -5.24 13.21
CA GLN A 65 4.32 -4.59 12.09
C GLN A 65 4.39 -5.53 10.89
N HIS A 66 3.24 -5.83 10.31
CA HIS A 66 3.14 -6.66 9.12
C HIS A 66 3.14 -5.79 7.86
N PHE A 67 3.74 -6.32 6.80
CA PHE A 67 3.79 -5.68 5.50
C PHE A 67 3.40 -6.64 4.39
N TRP A 68 2.75 -6.09 3.37
CA TRP A 68 2.62 -6.74 2.06
C TRP A 68 3.51 -6.02 1.05
N ASP A 69 4.47 -6.76 0.50
CA ASP A 69 5.32 -6.31 -0.58
C ASP A 69 4.67 -6.70 -1.92
N TYR A 70 4.30 -5.71 -2.72
CA TYR A 70 3.56 -5.85 -3.98
C TYR A 70 4.27 -5.12 -5.11
N THR A 71 4.39 -5.76 -6.28
CA THR A 71 5.03 -5.17 -7.46
C THR A 71 3.99 -4.85 -8.52
N ILE A 72 4.03 -3.62 -9.00
CA ILE A 72 3.18 -3.13 -10.08
C ILE A 72 4.00 -2.99 -11.35
N LEU A 73 3.41 -3.43 -12.47
CA LEU A 73 3.98 -3.38 -13.80
C LEU A 73 3.31 -2.29 -14.64
N ASP A 74 3.92 -1.97 -15.79
CA ASP A 74 3.30 -1.21 -16.89
C ASP A 74 2.80 0.20 -16.54
N PHE A 75 3.51 0.92 -15.67
CA PHE A 75 3.29 2.36 -15.51
C PHE A 75 3.84 3.17 -16.68
N GLU A 76 3.24 4.34 -16.94
CA GLU A 76 3.79 5.28 -17.91
C GLU A 76 5.20 5.69 -17.48
N PRO A 77 6.19 5.64 -18.38
CA PRO A 77 7.57 6.01 -18.07
C PRO A 77 7.73 7.52 -17.84
N GLY A 78 8.59 7.89 -16.89
CA GLY A 78 8.84 9.29 -16.54
C GLY A 78 7.69 10.00 -15.81
N ALA A 79 6.61 9.27 -15.49
CA ALA A 79 5.46 9.79 -14.76
C ALA A 79 5.65 9.67 -13.24
N GLN A 80 4.91 10.48 -12.50
CA GLN A 80 4.92 10.48 -11.04
C GLN A 80 3.57 10.05 -10.50
N TYR A 81 3.59 9.14 -9.53
CA TYR A 81 2.39 8.58 -8.92
C TYR A 81 2.46 8.64 -7.40
N ARG A 82 1.31 8.85 -6.75
CA ARG A 82 1.12 8.57 -5.33
C ARG A 82 0.14 7.42 -5.15
N PHE A 83 0.30 6.68 -4.06
CA PHE A 83 -0.53 5.54 -3.73
C PHE A 83 -1.12 5.68 -2.34
N MET A 84 -2.32 5.16 -2.14
CA MET A 84 -2.91 4.94 -0.83
C MET A 84 -3.69 3.63 -0.86
N PHE A 85 -3.88 3.01 0.30
CA PHE A 85 -4.58 1.73 0.38
C PHE A 85 -5.56 1.66 1.55
N ALA A 86 -6.58 0.83 1.42
CA ALA A 86 -7.46 0.42 2.50
C ALA A 86 -7.52 -1.11 2.50
N CYS A 87 -7.48 -1.73 3.68
CA CYS A 87 -7.46 -3.18 3.81
C CYS A 87 -8.76 -3.70 4.40
N THR A 88 -9.20 -4.85 3.89
CA THR A 88 -10.42 -5.54 4.32
C THR A 88 -10.07 -6.79 5.09
N ASN A 89 -10.83 -7.08 6.14
CA ASN A 89 -10.84 -8.38 6.80
C ASN A 89 -12.28 -8.87 7.04
N GLY A 90 -12.45 -10.00 7.72
CA GLY A 90 -13.77 -10.57 8.02
C GLY A 90 -14.70 -9.71 8.88
N VAL A 91 -14.22 -8.58 9.43
CA VAL A 91 -15.02 -7.63 10.20
C VAL A 91 -15.41 -6.41 9.37
N GLY A 92 -14.52 -5.93 8.51
CA GLY A 92 -14.78 -4.77 7.67
C GLY A 92 -13.53 -4.19 7.01
N GLU A 93 -13.67 -2.98 6.51
CA GLU A 93 -12.61 -2.24 5.83
C GLU A 93 -11.98 -1.18 6.75
N SER A 94 -10.67 -1.00 6.65
CA SER A 94 -9.95 0.09 7.33
C SER A 94 -10.25 1.45 6.70
N ALA A 95 -9.88 2.52 7.40
CA ALA A 95 -9.69 3.80 6.73
C ALA A 95 -8.60 3.68 5.65
N TRP A 96 -8.64 4.58 4.66
CA TRP A 96 -7.54 4.74 3.71
C TRP A 96 -6.28 5.22 4.43
N SER A 97 -5.13 4.70 4.02
CA SER A 97 -3.82 5.15 4.50
C SER A 97 -3.54 6.59 4.10
N ASP A 98 -2.53 7.18 4.75
CA ASP A 98 -1.91 8.38 4.21
C ASP A 98 -1.35 8.11 2.79
N PRO A 99 -1.36 9.12 1.91
CA PRO A 99 -0.70 9.03 0.61
C PRO A 99 0.79 8.74 0.75
N SER A 100 1.31 7.87 -0.12
CA SER A 100 2.75 7.63 -0.23
C SER A 100 3.49 8.90 -0.69
N GLU A 101 4.80 8.91 -0.45
CA GLU A 101 5.70 9.78 -1.20
C GLU A 101 5.54 9.53 -2.72
N PRO A 102 5.78 10.55 -3.57
CA PRO A 102 5.73 10.38 -5.02
C PRO A 102 6.74 9.35 -5.50
N VAL A 103 6.26 8.37 -6.26
CA VAL A 103 7.08 7.40 -6.98
C VAL A 103 7.25 7.88 -8.41
N VAL A 104 8.51 8.05 -8.84
CA VAL A 104 8.86 8.42 -10.21
C VAL A 104 9.24 7.16 -10.98
N THR A 105 8.59 6.92 -12.11
CA THR A 105 8.98 5.82 -12.99
C THR A 105 10.18 6.22 -13.84
N SER A 106 11.08 5.27 -14.11
CA SER A 106 12.19 5.51 -15.02
C SER A 106 11.66 5.88 -16.41
N PRO A 107 12.26 6.88 -17.08
CA PRO A 107 11.90 7.18 -18.47
C PRO A 107 12.21 5.99 -19.37
N HIS A 108 11.46 5.81 -20.46
CA HIS A 108 11.91 4.93 -21.53
C HIS A 108 13.21 5.53 -22.07
N MET A 109 14.30 4.77 -22.00
CA MET A 109 15.50 5.13 -22.77
C MET A 109 15.11 5.15 -24.26
N PRO A 110 15.50 6.19 -25.02
CA PRO A 110 15.26 6.28 -26.45
C PRO A 110 16.05 5.24 -27.26
#